data_AF-A0AAD9F098-F1
#
_entry.id   AF-A0AAD9F098-F1
#
_cell.length_a   1.000
_cell.length_b   1.000
_cell.length_c   1.000
_cell.angle_alpha   90.00
_cell.angle_beta   90.00
_cell.angle_gamma   90.00
#
_symmetry.space_group_name_H-M   'P 1'
#
loop_
_entity.id
_entity.type
_entity.pdbx_description
1 polymer ?
#
loop_
_entity_poly.entity_id
_entity_poly.type
_entity_poly.pdbx_seq_one_letter_code
_entity_poly.pdbx_strand_id
1 'polypeptide(L)'
;MIVKVQYRNQKKYIKIPQACFDIFITEVKERFSIPVDNILSVEDETGTEVDDYAFPDLLTTSGICFVIKDELNDSGGDGTLKRFRKEEIKHILLTKPGGSDVLKEYEEKGTISPATRKVMVNILVADMVQSEGRIPQRLTKEKYALGIVTLFPSLQDPHGKTGYVSYS
;
A
#
# COMPACT_ATOMS: atom_id res chain seq x y z
N MET A 1 -18.67 -16.89 -11.21
CA MET A 1 -17.58 -17.49 -12.01
C MET A 1 -16.59 -18.20 -11.10
N ILE A 2 -15.82 -19.16 -11.63
CA ILE A 2 -14.83 -19.91 -10.87
C ILE A 2 -13.46 -19.65 -11.50
N VAL A 3 -12.48 -19.30 -10.69
CA VAL A 3 -11.12 -18.95 -11.14
C VAL A 3 -10.09 -19.83 -10.45
N LYS A 4 -9.01 -20.17 -11.16
CA LYS A 4 -7.88 -20.91 -10.60
C LYS A 4 -6.90 -19.90 -10.01
N VAL A 5 -6.55 -20.10 -8.73
CA VAL A 5 -5.66 -19.20 -8.01
C VAL A 5 -4.53 -20.01 -7.38
N GLN A 6 -3.31 -19.51 -7.51
CA GLN A 6 -2.13 -20.02 -6.81
C GLN A 6 -1.69 -19.00 -5.77
N TYR A 7 -1.44 -19.45 -4.55
CA TYR A 7 -0.75 -18.67 -3.53
C TYR A 7 0.29 -19.55 -2.85
N ARG A 8 1.56 -19.13 -2.86
CA ARG A 8 2.71 -19.94 -2.43
C ARG A 8 2.70 -21.30 -3.16
N ASN A 9 2.72 -22.41 -2.41
CA ASN A 9 2.72 -23.77 -2.95
C ASN A 9 1.31 -24.40 -3.01
N GLN A 10 0.24 -23.60 -2.89
CA GLN A 10 -1.13 -24.08 -2.93
C GLN A 10 -1.90 -23.52 -4.13
N LYS A 11 -2.71 -24.36 -4.76
CA LYS A 11 -3.66 -23.98 -5.81
C LYS A 11 -5.08 -24.29 -5.34
N LYS A 12 -5.99 -23.33 -5.55
CA LYS A 12 -7.43 -23.48 -5.22
C LYS A 12 -8.26 -22.91 -6.35
N TYR A 13 -9.46 -23.47 -6.53
CA TYR A 13 -10.51 -22.83 -7.30
C TYR A 13 -11.33 -21.93 -6.38
N ILE A 14 -11.47 -20.66 -6.74
CA ILE A 14 -12.22 -19.67 -5.97
C ILE A 14 -13.46 -19.25 -6.77
N LYS A 15 -14.62 -19.26 -6.12
CA LYS A 15 -15.87 -18.81 -6.71
C LYS A 15 -16.04 -17.33 -6.38
N ILE A 16 -16.15 -16.50 -7.40
CA ILE A 16 -16.45 -15.07 -7.24
C ILE A 16 -17.82 -14.75 -7.90
N PRO A 17 -18.64 -13.88 -7.30
CA PRO A 17 -19.97 -13.56 -7.81
C PRO A 17 -19.95 -12.78 -9.13
N GLN A 18 -18.94 -11.91 -9.31
CA GLN A 18 -18.79 -11.06 -10.50
C GLN A 18 -17.31 -10.80 -10.81
N ALA A 19 -17.04 -10.31 -12.03
CA ALA A 19 -15.72 -9.95 -12.53
C ALA A 19 -15.26 -8.60 -11.94
N CYS A 20 -14.97 -8.60 -10.64
CA CYS A 20 -14.55 -7.42 -9.89
C CYS A 20 -13.29 -7.76 -9.09
N PHE A 21 -12.27 -6.94 -9.25
CA PHE A 21 -10.95 -7.17 -8.67
C PHE A 21 -10.98 -7.14 -7.13
N ASP A 22 -11.68 -6.18 -6.52
CA ASP A 22 -11.79 -6.07 -5.05
C ASP A 22 -12.46 -7.30 -4.42
N ILE A 23 -13.52 -7.80 -5.06
CA ILE A 23 -14.22 -9.00 -4.63
C ILE A 23 -13.30 -10.22 -4.76
N PHE A 24 -12.55 -10.30 -5.87
CA PHE A 24 -11.56 -11.34 -6.08
C PHE A 24 -10.49 -11.34 -4.98
N ILE A 25 -9.88 -10.20 -4.67
CA ILE A 25 -8.88 -10.07 -3.61
C ILE A 25 -9.45 -10.46 -2.25
N THR A 26 -10.68 -10.05 -1.95
CA THR A 26 -11.36 -10.40 -0.68
C THR A 26 -11.55 -11.90 -0.55
N GLU A 27 -12.08 -12.56 -1.58
CA GLU A 27 -12.27 -14.01 -1.61
C GLU A 27 -10.94 -14.77 -1.55
N VAL A 28 -9.91 -14.29 -2.25
CA VAL A 28 -8.54 -14.85 -2.16
C VAL A 28 -8.04 -14.81 -0.73
N LYS A 29 -8.16 -13.66 -0.07
CA LYS A 29 -7.70 -13.50 1.32
C LYS A 29 -8.41 -14.46 2.26
N GLU A 30 -9.73 -14.55 2.16
CA GLU A 30 -10.51 -15.48 2.97
C GLU A 30 -10.12 -16.95 2.70
N ARG A 31 -10.07 -17.37 1.43
CA ARG A 31 -9.85 -18.77 1.04
C ARG A 31 -8.45 -19.29 1.33
N PHE A 32 -7.47 -18.41 1.33
CA PHE A 32 -6.09 -18.73 1.68
C PHE A 32 -5.72 -18.35 3.12
N SER A 33 -6.68 -17.83 3.90
CA SER A 33 -6.46 -17.35 5.26
C SER A 33 -5.32 -16.33 5.34
N ILE A 34 -5.26 -15.45 4.33
CA ILE A 34 -4.32 -14.34 4.27
C ILE A 34 -4.89 -13.20 5.14
N PRO A 35 -4.06 -12.55 5.98
CA PRO A 35 -4.49 -11.39 6.74
C PRO A 35 -5.07 -10.29 5.85
N VAL A 36 -6.13 -9.62 6.33
CA VAL A 36 -6.87 -8.62 5.54
C VAL A 36 -5.99 -7.42 5.16
N ASP A 37 -4.99 -7.13 5.99
CA ASP A 37 -4.00 -6.08 5.85
C ASP A 37 -2.85 -6.40 4.87
N ASN A 38 -2.71 -7.66 4.42
CA ASN A 38 -1.69 -7.99 3.41
C ASN A 38 -2.03 -7.34 2.08
N ILE A 39 -1.03 -6.71 1.47
CA ILE A 39 -1.10 -6.19 0.11
C ILE A 39 -0.68 -7.31 -0.82
N LEU A 40 -1.53 -7.57 -1.81
CA LEU A 40 -1.37 -8.65 -2.75
C LEU A 40 -1.22 -8.06 -4.15
N SER A 41 -0.20 -8.51 -4.88
CA SER A 41 -0.18 -8.35 -6.32
C SER A 41 -0.70 -9.63 -6.98
N VAL A 42 -1.24 -9.45 -8.17
CA VAL A 42 -1.82 -10.54 -8.97
C VAL A 42 -1.03 -10.61 -10.25
N GLU A 43 -0.50 -11.78 -10.55
CA GLU A 43 0.16 -12.09 -11.81
C GLU A 43 -0.61 -13.21 -12.52
N ASP A 44 -0.34 -13.44 -13.80
CA ASP A 44 -0.66 -14.71 -14.44
C ASP A 44 0.44 -15.76 -14.18
N GLU A 45 0.33 -16.94 -14.81
CA GLU A 45 1.32 -18.00 -14.66
C GLU A 45 2.67 -17.73 -15.36
N THR A 46 2.72 -16.72 -16.22
CA THR A 46 3.93 -16.27 -16.91
C THR A 46 4.69 -15.20 -16.10
N GLY A 47 4.09 -14.68 -15.04
CA GLY A 47 4.63 -13.58 -14.23
C GLY A 47 4.23 -12.20 -14.76
N THR A 48 3.22 -12.12 -15.62
CA THR A 48 2.70 -10.84 -16.12
C THR A 48 1.71 -10.27 -15.10
N GLU A 49 1.91 -9.03 -14.68
CA GLU A 49 1.03 -8.33 -13.73
C GLU A 49 -0.40 -8.18 -14.28
N VAL A 50 -1.37 -8.35 -13.40
CA VAL A 50 -2.80 -8.21 -13.67
C VAL A 50 -3.37 -7.14 -12.75
N ASP A 51 -3.72 -5.99 -13.34
CA ASP A 51 -4.41 -4.91 -12.65
C ASP A 51 -5.94 -5.08 -12.69
N ASP A 52 -6.64 -4.12 -12.08
CA ASP A 52 -8.10 -4.08 -11.97
C ASP A 52 -8.81 -3.85 -13.32
N TYR A 53 -8.13 -3.25 -14.30
CA TYR A 53 -8.65 -3.03 -15.65
C TYR A 53 -8.51 -4.27 -16.54
N ALA A 54 -7.39 -5.00 -16.42
CA ALA A 54 -7.12 -6.20 -17.19
C ALA A 54 -7.85 -7.44 -16.66
N PHE A 55 -8.08 -7.51 -15.35
CA PHE A 55 -8.68 -8.68 -14.71
C PHE A 55 -10.02 -9.13 -15.31
N PRO A 56 -11.01 -8.25 -15.56
CA PRO A 56 -12.29 -8.64 -16.16
C PRO A 56 -12.13 -9.33 -17.51
N ASP A 57 -11.21 -8.85 -18.35
CA ASP A 57 -10.98 -9.40 -19.68
C ASP A 57 -10.27 -10.76 -19.61
N LEU A 58 -9.31 -10.89 -18.70
CA LEU A 58 -8.56 -12.14 -18.51
C LEU A 58 -9.43 -13.29 -17.99
N LEU A 59 -10.55 -13.00 -17.31
CA LEU A 59 -11.51 -14.03 -16.90
C LEU A 59 -12.18 -14.74 -18.08
N THR A 60 -12.17 -14.14 -19.28
CA THR A 60 -12.65 -14.78 -20.50
C THR A 60 -11.65 -15.77 -21.09
N THR A 61 -10.39 -15.71 -20.64
CA THR A 61 -9.32 -16.60 -21.10
C THR A 61 -9.44 -17.97 -20.43
N SER A 62 -9.57 -19.02 -21.24
CA SER A 62 -9.68 -20.38 -20.71
C SER A 62 -8.35 -20.86 -20.13
N GLY A 63 -8.41 -21.47 -18.94
CA GLY A 63 -7.25 -22.09 -18.30
C GLY A 63 -6.33 -21.16 -17.52
N ILE A 64 -6.58 -19.85 -17.51
CA ILE A 64 -5.77 -18.89 -16.78
C ILE A 64 -5.66 -19.23 -15.28
N CYS A 65 -4.46 -19.08 -14.73
CA CYS A 65 -4.17 -19.23 -13.32
C CYS A 65 -3.63 -17.91 -12.77
N PHE A 66 -4.39 -17.27 -11.88
CA PHE A 66 -3.91 -16.08 -11.19
C PHE A 66 -2.94 -16.50 -10.08
N VAL A 67 -1.74 -15.94 -10.10
CA VAL A 67 -0.70 -16.15 -9.12
C VAL A 67 -0.70 -14.96 -8.17
N ILE A 68 -1.02 -15.22 -6.91
CA ILE A 68 -1.03 -14.23 -5.85
C ILE A 68 0.37 -14.16 -5.26
N LYS A 69 0.93 -12.96 -5.24
CA LYS A 69 2.16 -12.68 -4.52
C LYS A 69 1.82 -11.88 -3.27
N ASP A 70 2.45 -12.28 -2.18
CA ASP A 70 2.48 -11.45 -0.99
C ASP A 70 3.58 -10.43 -1.21
N GLU A 71 3.24 -9.15 -1.30
CA GLU A 71 4.27 -8.10 -1.46
C GLU A 71 5.22 -8.06 -0.24
N LEU A 72 4.89 -8.77 0.85
CA LEU A 72 5.62 -8.78 2.10
C LEU A 72 6.57 -9.99 2.30
N ASN A 73 6.38 -11.11 1.58
CA ASN A 73 7.03 -12.39 1.97
C ASN A 73 7.95 -13.03 0.92
N ASP A 74 8.14 -12.44 -0.26
CA ASP A 74 9.23 -12.87 -1.15
C ASP A 74 10.47 -12.02 -0.87
N SER A 75 11.58 -12.71 -0.61
CA SER A 75 12.88 -12.21 -0.19
C SER A 75 13.34 -10.98 -1.00
N GLY A 76 13.10 -9.78 -0.42
CA GLY A 76 13.41 -8.46 -0.99
C GLY A 76 12.37 -7.36 -0.68
N GLY A 77 11.19 -7.73 -0.15
CA GLY A 77 9.98 -6.89 -0.09
C GLY A 77 9.92 -5.67 0.84
N ASP A 78 10.82 -5.49 1.81
CA ASP A 78 10.77 -4.30 2.69
C ASP A 78 11.06 -3.00 1.91
N GLY A 79 11.91 -3.07 0.88
CA GLY A 79 12.34 -1.88 0.13
C GLY A 79 11.25 -1.32 -0.79
N THR A 80 10.49 -2.18 -1.47
CA THR A 80 9.60 -1.77 -2.55
C THR A 80 8.33 -1.09 -2.03
N LEU A 81 7.65 -1.67 -1.04
CA LEU A 81 6.45 -1.05 -0.44
C LEU A 81 6.82 0.25 0.29
N LYS A 82 7.88 0.24 1.10
CA LYS A 82 8.42 1.45 1.73
C LYS A 82 8.71 2.51 0.68
N ARG A 83 9.33 2.14 -0.44
CA ARG A 83 9.58 3.05 -1.56
C ARG A 83 8.29 3.59 -2.16
N PHE A 84 7.30 2.76 -2.46
CA PHE A 84 6.01 3.23 -2.98
C PHE A 84 5.33 4.22 -2.02
N ARG A 85 5.24 3.89 -0.72
CA ARG A 85 4.67 4.80 0.29
C ARG A 85 5.47 6.09 0.40
N LYS A 86 6.80 6.01 0.35
CA LYS A 86 7.71 7.15 0.37
C LYS A 86 7.47 8.06 -0.84
N GLU A 87 7.41 7.51 -2.05
CA GLU A 87 7.20 8.29 -3.27
C GLU A 87 5.81 8.95 -3.30
N GLU A 88 4.78 8.28 -2.75
CA GLU A 88 3.44 8.86 -2.60
C GLU A 88 3.44 10.08 -1.66
N ILE A 89 4.04 9.97 -0.47
CA ILE A 89 4.18 11.10 0.46
C ILE A 89 5.00 12.23 -0.16
N LYS A 90 6.09 11.90 -0.86
CA LYS A 90 6.94 12.87 -1.55
C LYS A 90 6.15 13.61 -2.63
N HIS A 91 5.33 12.91 -3.42
CA HIS A 91 4.47 13.49 -4.43
C HIS A 91 3.42 14.44 -3.82
N ILE A 92 2.76 14.05 -2.73
CA ILE A 92 1.80 14.92 -2.02
C ILE A 92 2.49 16.21 -1.53
N LEU A 93 3.70 16.11 -0.97
CA LEU A 93 4.44 17.29 -0.52
C LEU A 93 4.87 18.21 -1.67
N LEU A 94 5.24 17.66 -2.83
CA LEU A 94 5.62 18.47 -3.99
C LEU A 94 4.43 19.19 -4.64
N THR A 95 3.23 18.66 -4.52
CA THR A 95 2.02 19.22 -5.16
C THR A 95 1.29 20.27 -4.31
N LYS A 96 1.62 20.41 -3.03
CA LYS A 96 0.91 21.30 -2.08
C LYS A 96 1.84 22.43 -1.59
N PRO A 97 1.31 23.66 -1.38
CA PRO A 97 2.11 24.78 -0.90
C PRO A 97 2.84 24.48 0.42
N GLY A 98 4.11 24.87 0.49
CA GLY A 98 4.97 24.67 1.66
C GLY A 98 5.59 23.27 1.79
N GLY A 99 5.16 22.28 1.00
CA GLY A 99 5.74 20.93 1.08
C GLY A 99 7.13 20.81 0.44
N SER A 100 7.46 21.66 -0.53
CA SER A 100 8.83 21.74 -1.07
C SER A 100 9.85 22.19 -0.02
N ASP A 101 9.47 23.11 0.88
CA ASP A 101 10.34 23.59 1.96
C ASP A 101 10.60 22.49 3.01
N VAL A 102 9.62 21.60 3.24
CA VAL A 102 9.79 20.42 4.11
C VAL A 102 10.89 19.51 3.57
N LEU A 103 10.83 19.19 2.27
CA LEU A 103 11.81 18.32 1.62
C LEU A 103 13.20 18.95 1.61
N LYS A 104 13.27 20.25 1.29
CA LYS A 104 14.52 21.00 1.29
C LYS A 104 15.18 21.05 2.67
N GLU A 105 14.42 21.38 3.73
CA GLU A 105 15.00 21.41 5.08
C GLU A 105 15.53 20.03 5.50
N TYR A 106 14.81 18.96 5.15
CA TYR A 106 15.26 17.61 5.47
C TYR A 106 16.55 17.24 4.71
N GLU A 107 16.66 17.59 3.44
CA GLU A 107 17.86 17.36 2.62
C GLU A 107 19.08 18.10 3.20
N GLU A 108 18.89 19.32 3.72
CA GLU A 108 19.96 20.13 4.31
C GLU A 108 20.39 19.67 5.70
N LYS A 109 19.43 19.22 6.55
CA LYS A 109 19.68 19.00 8.00
C LYS A 109 19.61 17.55 8.43
N GLY A 110 19.12 16.63 7.59
CA GLY A 110 18.79 15.25 7.96
C GLY A 110 17.64 15.11 8.96
N THR A 111 16.96 16.21 9.26
CA THR A 111 15.81 16.31 10.17
C THR A 111 14.98 17.53 9.83
N ILE A 112 13.75 17.59 10.34
CA ILE A 112 12.87 18.75 10.17
C ILE A 112 12.52 19.37 11.53
N SER A 113 12.47 20.70 11.55
CA SER A 113 12.08 21.45 12.75
C SER A 113 10.64 21.15 13.18
N PRO A 114 10.26 21.40 14.45
CA PRO A 114 8.87 21.26 14.90
C PRO A 114 7.86 22.08 14.09
N ALA A 115 8.25 23.28 13.65
CA ALA A 115 7.41 24.15 12.82
C ALA A 115 7.17 23.51 11.44
N THR A 116 8.22 23.04 10.79
CA THR A 116 8.15 22.38 9.47
C THR A 116 7.42 21.05 9.54
N ARG A 117 7.59 20.29 10.64
CA ARG A 117 6.82 19.07 10.90
C ARG A 117 5.32 19.36 10.94
N LYS A 118 4.91 20.47 11.56
CA LYS A 118 3.50 20.88 11.61
C LYS A 118 2.96 21.20 10.20
N VAL A 119 3.76 21.86 9.36
CA VAL A 119 3.41 22.12 7.95
C VAL A 119 3.22 20.80 7.20
N MET A 120 4.18 19.88 7.28
CA MET A 120 4.11 18.55 6.68
C MET A 120 2.84 17.80 7.11
N VAL A 121 2.58 17.73 8.42
CA VAL A 121 1.40 17.03 8.96
C VAL A 121 0.10 17.65 8.46
N ASN A 122 -0.01 18.98 8.44
CA ASN A 122 -1.21 19.66 7.96
C ASN A 122 -1.48 19.37 6.48
N ILE A 123 -0.44 19.32 5.64
CA ILE A 123 -0.55 18.95 4.23
C ILE A 123 -1.09 17.53 4.08
N LEU A 124 -0.49 16.57 4.79
CA LEU A 124 -0.86 15.15 4.68
C LEU A 124 -2.25 14.86 5.26
N VAL A 125 -2.63 15.53 6.35
CA VAL A 125 -3.99 15.44 6.92
C VAL A 125 -5.01 16.03 5.97
N ALA A 126 -4.72 17.18 5.35
CA ALA A 126 -5.62 17.77 4.37
C ALA A 126 -5.83 16.83 3.16
N ASP A 127 -4.77 16.16 2.71
CA ASP A 127 -4.86 15.17 1.62
C ASP A 127 -5.71 13.95 2.02
N MET A 128 -5.45 13.35 3.19
CA MET A 128 -6.27 12.26 3.73
C MET A 128 -7.76 12.63 3.84
N VAL A 129 -8.05 13.84 4.32
CA VAL A 129 -9.44 14.31 4.47
C VAL A 129 -10.08 14.60 3.11
N GLN A 130 -9.29 15.06 2.14
CA GLN A 130 -9.75 15.27 0.77
C GLN A 130 -10.07 13.95 0.07
N SER A 131 -9.28 12.88 0.31
CA SER A 131 -9.48 11.57 -0.31
C SER A 131 -10.55 10.71 0.37
N GLU A 132 -10.65 10.74 1.70
CA GLU A 132 -11.54 9.82 2.47
C GLU A 132 -12.65 10.51 3.25
N GLY A 133 -12.69 11.85 3.24
CA GLY A 133 -13.62 12.63 4.04
C GLY A 133 -13.12 12.89 5.47
N ARG A 134 -14.01 13.42 6.32
CA ARG A 134 -13.62 14.01 7.63
C ARG A 134 -12.93 13.05 8.59
N ILE A 135 -13.19 11.75 8.49
CA ILE A 135 -12.63 10.73 9.38
C ILE A 135 -11.94 9.68 8.51
N PRO A 136 -10.63 9.88 8.22
CA PRO A 136 -9.86 8.89 7.49
C PRO A 136 -9.82 7.55 8.23
N GLN A 137 -9.84 6.46 7.47
CA GLN A 137 -9.79 5.11 8.02
C GLN A 137 -8.45 4.84 8.70
N ARG A 138 -8.44 3.86 9.63
CA ARG A 138 -7.21 3.43 10.31
C ARG A 138 -6.13 3.01 9.32
N LEU A 139 -6.50 2.24 8.31
CA LEU A 139 -5.58 1.75 7.29
C LEU A 139 -4.85 2.88 6.56
N THR A 140 -5.56 3.97 6.27
CA THR A 140 -4.99 5.13 5.58
C THR A 140 -4.05 5.90 6.46
N LYS A 141 -4.37 6.06 7.75
CA LYS A 141 -3.45 6.65 8.72
C LYS A 141 -2.16 5.84 8.83
N GLU A 142 -2.25 4.51 8.85
CA GLU A 142 -1.10 3.61 8.90
C GLU A 142 -0.26 3.68 7.60
N LYS A 143 -0.91 3.71 6.43
CA LYS A 143 -0.29 3.91 5.12
C LYS A 143 0.54 5.20 5.08
N TYR A 144 -0.04 6.31 5.55
CA TYR A 144 0.64 7.60 5.59
C TYR A 144 1.77 7.61 6.62
N ALA A 145 1.55 7.04 7.81
CA ALA A 145 2.57 6.94 8.84
C ALA A 145 3.81 6.18 8.34
N LEU A 146 3.61 5.05 7.66
CA LEU A 146 4.69 4.27 7.04
C LEU A 146 5.46 5.09 5.99
N GLY A 147 4.75 5.80 5.10
CA GLY A 147 5.38 6.67 4.11
C GLY A 147 6.17 7.81 4.73
N ILE A 148 5.66 8.43 5.81
CA ILE A 148 6.33 9.50 6.55
C ILE A 148 7.63 9.01 7.15
N VAL A 149 7.62 7.93 7.95
CA VAL A 149 8.85 7.46 8.63
C VAL A 149 9.86 6.88 7.64
N THR A 150 9.41 6.42 6.48
CA THR A 150 10.30 5.99 5.39
C THR A 150 10.95 7.17 4.68
N LEU A 151 10.20 8.26 4.44
CA LEU A 151 10.72 9.47 3.82
C LEU A 151 11.61 10.27 4.78
N PHE A 152 11.24 10.29 6.06
CA PHE A 152 11.92 11.00 7.14
C PHE A 152 12.31 10.04 8.30
N PRO A 153 13.32 9.18 8.12
CA PRO A 153 13.75 8.22 9.15
C PRO A 153 14.02 8.81 10.54
N SER A 154 14.44 10.09 10.63
CA SER A 154 14.66 10.76 11.92
C SER A 154 13.38 11.06 12.71
N LEU A 155 12.20 10.84 12.13
CA LEU A 155 10.90 10.94 12.79
C LEU A 155 10.38 9.61 13.34
N GLN A 156 11.07 8.50 13.04
CA GLN A 156 10.69 7.18 13.51
C GLN A 156 10.76 7.12 15.05
N ASP A 157 9.78 6.48 15.68
CA ASP A 157 9.87 6.12 17.09
C ASP A 157 10.83 4.92 17.24
N PRO A 158 12.00 5.10 17.88
CA PRO A 158 12.99 4.03 18.03
C PRO A 158 12.53 2.92 18.99
N HIS A 159 11.49 3.17 19.80
CA HIS A 159 10.99 2.21 20.78
C HIS A 159 9.70 1.50 20.31
N GLY A 160 9.08 1.97 19.22
CA GLY A 160 7.86 1.42 18.65
C GLY A 160 8.12 0.28 17.66
N LYS A 161 7.36 -0.83 17.75
CA LYS A 161 7.51 -2.01 16.88
C LYS A 161 7.41 -1.69 15.37
N THR A 162 6.58 -0.71 14.99
CA THR A 162 6.38 -0.26 13.61
C THR A 162 7.19 0.99 13.26
N GLY A 163 7.82 1.64 14.24
CA GLY A 163 8.45 2.95 14.07
C GLY A 163 7.49 4.15 14.04
N TYR A 164 6.19 3.92 14.18
CA TYR A 164 5.18 4.98 14.32
C TYR A 164 4.12 4.56 15.34
N VAL A 165 3.42 5.53 15.94
CA VAL A 165 2.39 5.23 16.95
C VAL A 165 1.19 4.58 16.27
N SER A 166 0.98 3.28 16.50
CA SER A 166 -0.27 2.59 16.14
C SER A 166 -1.28 2.80 17.28
N TYR A 167 -2.36 3.54 17.02
CA TYR A 167 -3.47 3.62 17.97
C TYR A 167 -4.23 2.29 17.94
N SER A 168 -4.15 1.54 19.04
CA SER A 168 -4.95 0.35 19.31
C SER A 168 -6.41 0.70 19.51
#